data_AF-A0A7C2FSG8-F1
#
_entry.id   AF-A0A7C2FSG8-F1
#
_cell.length_a   1.000
_cell.length_b   1.000
_cell.length_c   1.000
_cell.angle_alpha   90.00
_cell.angle_beta   90.00
_cell.angle_gamma   90.00
#
_symmetry.space_group_name_H-M   'P 1'
#
loop_
_entity.id
_entity.type
_entity.pdbx_description
1 polymer ?
#
loop_
_entity_poly.entity_id
_entity_poly.type
_entity_poly.pdbx_seq_one_letter_code
_entity_poly.pdbx_strand_id
1 'polypeptide(L)'
;MRLDRYLVERGLAESREKAKRLIAEGKVRVGGRVVTKPAHPVPEGAEVALLAEERYVGRGAYKLLGALSAFPVAVEGKVSADLGASTGGFTQVLLER
;
A
#
# COMPACT_ATOMS: atom_id res chain seq x y z
N MET A 1 -13.83 17.75 11.51
CA MET A 1 -13.00 18.29 10.39
C MET A 1 -13.10 17.35 9.18
N ARG A 2 -12.85 17.80 7.95
CA ARG A 2 -12.81 16.90 6.77
C ARG A 2 -11.57 15.99 6.80
N LEU A 3 -11.71 14.73 6.40
CA LEU A 3 -10.63 13.75 6.39
C LEU A 3 -9.42 14.19 5.54
N ASP A 4 -9.66 14.75 4.35
CA ASP A 4 -8.57 15.25 3.49
C ASP A 4 -7.71 16.35 4.13
N ARG A 5 -8.31 17.24 4.93
CA ARG A 5 -7.60 18.25 5.72
C ARG A 5 -6.95 17.64 6.95
N TYR A 6 -7.67 16.75 7.65
CA TYR A 6 -7.17 16.07 8.84
C TYR A 6 -5.85 15.34 8.58
N LEU A 7 -5.75 14.60 7.47
CA LEU A 7 -4.53 13.88 7.12
C LEU A 7 -3.33 14.82 6.92
N VAL A 8 -3.54 16.01 6.36
CA VAL A 8 -2.47 16.99 6.16
C VAL A 8 -2.09 17.66 7.49
N GLU A 9 -3.09 18.12 8.26
CA GLU A 9 -2.87 18.78 9.56
C GLU A 9 -2.17 17.87 10.57
N ARG A 10 -2.37 16.55 10.48
CA ARG A 10 -1.70 15.55 11.33
C ARG A 10 -0.40 14.99 10.73
N GLY A 11 0.06 15.51 9.58
CA GLY A 11 1.30 15.05 8.94
C GLY A 11 1.24 13.64 8.33
N LEU A 12 0.03 13.06 8.19
CA LEU A 12 -0.20 11.76 7.55
C LEU A 12 -0.17 11.87 6.02
N ALA A 13 -0.30 13.07 5.45
CA ALA A 13 -0.13 13.30 4.03
C ALA A 13 0.57 14.64 3.79
N GLU A 14 1.52 14.67 2.85
CA GLU A 14 2.29 15.88 2.49
C GLU A 14 1.45 16.98 1.82
N SER A 15 0.30 16.62 1.23
CA SER A 15 -0.57 17.58 0.55
C SER A 15 -2.02 17.10 0.53
N ARG A 16 -2.95 18.04 0.30
CA ARG A 16 -4.38 17.70 0.16
C ARG A 16 -4.65 16.77 -1.02
N GLU A 17 -3.87 16.87 -2.10
CA GLU A 17 -4.01 15.97 -3.26
C GLU A 17 -3.51 14.55 -2.94
N LYS A 18 -2.37 14.43 -2.24
CA LYS A 18 -1.90 13.12 -1.74
C LYS A 18 -2.91 12.49 -0.78
N ALA A 19 -3.49 13.29 0.13
CA ALA A 19 -4.53 12.84 1.04
C ALA A 19 -5.77 12.31 0.29
N LYS A 20 -6.29 13.05 -0.69
CA LYS A 20 -7.44 12.61 -1.51
C LYS A 20 -7.15 11.30 -2.23
N ARG A 21 -5.95 11.14 -2.78
CA ARG A 21 -5.52 9.90 -3.46
C ARG A 21 -5.50 8.72 -2.50
N LEU A 22 -4.85 8.85 -1.34
CA LEU A 22 -4.80 7.80 -0.32
C LEU A 22 -6.21 7.39 0.14
N ILE A 23 -7.10 8.37 0.33
CA ILE A 23 -8.50 8.11 0.69
C ILE A 23 -9.21 7.36 -0.44
N ALA A 24 -9.10 7.82 -1.69
CA ALA A 24 -9.75 7.19 -2.85
C ALA A 24 -9.26 5.74 -3.09
N GLU A 25 -7.97 5.48 -2.83
CA GLU A 25 -7.36 4.14 -2.91
C GLU A 25 -7.75 3.24 -1.72
N GLY A 26 -8.55 3.73 -0.78
CA GLY A 26 -8.97 2.96 0.40
C GLY A 26 -7.86 2.75 1.43
N LYS A 27 -6.79 3.56 1.38
CA LYS A 27 -5.62 3.45 2.27
C LYS A 27 -5.79 4.19 3.60
N VAL A 28 -7.02 4.56 3.97
CA VAL A 28 -7.27 5.34 5.19
C VAL A 28 -8.41 4.70 6.00
N ARG A 29 -8.15 4.47 7.28
CA ARG A 29 -9.17 4.04 8.25
C ARG A 29 -9.53 5.17 9.21
N VAL A 30 -10.82 5.26 9.54
CA VAL A 30 -11.36 6.13 10.59
C VAL A 30 -12.22 5.27 11.51
N GLY A 31 -11.90 5.21 12.79
CA GLY A 31 -12.63 4.37 13.77
C GLY A 31 -12.70 2.89 13.35
N GLY A 32 -11.59 2.35 12.83
CA GLY A 32 -11.49 0.95 12.40
C GLY A 32 -12.11 0.63 11.03
N ARG A 33 -12.74 1.59 10.33
CA ARG A 33 -13.38 1.36 9.02
C ARG A 33 -12.63 2.07 7.91
N VAL A 34 -12.50 1.42 6.75
CA VAL A 34 -11.92 2.05 5.55
C VAL A 34 -12.88 3.12 5.04
N VAL A 35 -12.35 4.32 4.80
CA VAL A 35 -13.12 5.46 4.29
C VAL A 35 -12.55 5.89 2.95
N THR A 36 -13.40 5.99 1.93
CA THR A 36 -13.02 6.36 0.56
C THR A 36 -13.51 7.75 0.12
N LYS A 37 -14.19 8.49 1.00
CA LYS A 37 -14.72 9.83 0.72
C LYS A 37 -13.83 10.91 1.34
N PRO A 38 -13.12 11.76 0.56
CA PRO A 38 -12.24 12.79 1.11
C PRO A 38 -12.93 13.82 2.02
N ALA A 39 -14.20 14.09 1.74
CA ALA A 39 -15.05 14.99 2.51
C ALA A 39 -15.65 14.34 3.78
N HIS A 40 -15.32 13.09 4.09
CA HIS A 40 -15.84 12.41 5.27
C HIS A 40 -15.48 13.20 6.54
N PRO A 41 -16.46 13.49 7.42
CA PRO A 41 -16.18 14.16 8.68
C PRO A 41 -15.46 13.21 9.63
N VAL A 42 -14.30 13.61 10.14
CA VAL A 42 -13.59 12.88 11.21
C VAL A 42 -14.29 13.20 12.53
N PRO A 43 -14.91 12.22 13.22
CA PRO A 43 -15.48 12.41 14.55
C PRO A 43 -14.41 12.79 15.56
N GLU A 44 -14.79 13.56 16.58
CA GLU A 44 -13.88 13.90 17.68
C GLU A 44 -13.46 12.62 18.43
N GLY A 45 -12.16 12.50 18.72
CA GLY A 45 -11.59 11.31 19.36
C GLY A 45 -11.47 10.07 18.46
N ALA A 46 -11.89 10.12 17.19
CA ALA A 46 -11.74 8.98 16.29
C ALA A 46 -10.27 8.69 15.98
N GLU A 47 -9.89 7.42 16.06
CA GLU A 47 -8.59 6.95 15.58
C GLU A 47 -8.54 7.02 14.05
N VAL A 48 -7.52 7.67 13.50
CA VAL A 48 -7.29 7.78 12.06
C VAL A 48 -5.92 7.20 11.75
N ALA A 49 -5.89 6.20 10.86
CA ALA A 49 -4.68 5.50 10.49
C ALA A 49 -4.56 5.35 8.97
N LEU A 50 -3.34 5.46 8.46
CA LEU A 50 -3.04 5.00 7.11
C LEU A 50 -2.87 3.49 7.12
N LEU A 51 -3.42 2.84 6.11
CA LEU A 51 -3.00 1.48 5.80
C LEU A 51 -1.60 1.57 5.22
N ALA A 52 -0.70 0.71 5.72
CA ALA A 52 0.66 0.62 5.21
C ALA A 52 0.63 0.54 3.68
N GLU A 53 1.55 1.26 3.03
CA GLU A 53 1.73 1.09 1.60
C GLU A 53 2.06 -0.38 1.33
N GLU A 54 1.40 -0.95 0.32
CA GLU A 54 1.76 -2.28 -0.15
C GLU A 54 3.23 -2.24 -0.56
N ARG A 55 4.07 -2.99 0.16
CA ARG A 55 5.52 -3.07 -0.09
C ARG A 55 5.82 -3.43 -1.55
N TYR A 56 4.90 -4.16 -2.19
CA TYR A 56 5.03 -4.62 -3.55
C TYR A 56 3.96 -4.01 -4.46
N VAL A 57 4.34 -3.71 -5.71
CA VAL A 57 3.49 -3.10 -6.76
C VAL A 57 2.30 -3.95 -7.17
N GLY A 58 2.21 -5.18 -6.70
CA GLY A 58 1.03 -6.03 -6.88
C GLY A 58 0.99 -7.16 -5.87
N ARG A 59 -0.23 -7.53 -5.44
CA ARG A 59 -0.48 -8.65 -4.51
C ARG A 59 0.08 -9.99 -5.00
N GLY A 60 0.39 -10.11 -6.30
CA GLY A 60 1.10 -11.26 -6.86
C GLY A 60 2.42 -11.52 -6.17
N ALA A 61 3.19 -10.48 -5.80
CA ALA A 61 4.49 -10.61 -5.14
C ALA A 61 4.52 -11.59 -3.95
N TYR A 62 3.46 -11.59 -3.14
CA TYR A 62 3.36 -12.47 -1.97
C TYR A 62 3.31 -13.96 -2.32
N LYS A 63 2.91 -14.34 -3.54
CA LYS A 63 2.98 -15.73 -4.01
C LYS A 63 4.43 -16.16 -4.21
N LEU A 64 5.24 -15.34 -4.91
CA LEU A 64 6.65 -15.65 -5.14
C LEU A 64 7.45 -15.61 -3.83
N LEU A 65 7.19 -14.63 -2.96
CA LEU A 65 7.82 -14.57 -1.63
C LEU A 65 7.53 -15.81 -0.79
N GLY A 66 6.28 -16.28 -0.80
CA GLY A 66 5.90 -17.53 -0.15
C GLY A 66 6.65 -18.72 -0.74
N ALA A 67 6.72 -18.82 -2.07
CA ALA A 67 7.43 -19.88 -2.77
C ALA A 67 8.94 -19.88 -2.45
N LEU A 68 9.62 -18.73 -2.49
CA LEU A 68 11.05 -18.60 -2.17
C LEU A 68 11.36 -18.82 -0.68
N SER A 69 10.37 -18.69 0.19
CA SER A 69 10.52 -19.02 1.61
C SER A 69 10.32 -20.52 1.87
N ALA A 70 9.44 -21.17 1.10
CA ALA A 70 9.16 -22.60 1.23
C ALA A 70 10.15 -23.49 0.48
N PHE A 71 10.69 -23.01 -0.64
CA PHE A 71 11.61 -23.73 -1.51
C PHE A 71 12.99 -23.06 -1.50
N PRO A 72 14.09 -23.80 -1.30
CA PRO A 72 15.44 -23.25 -1.24
C PRO A 72 15.99 -22.92 -2.64
N VAL A 73 15.35 -21.96 -3.33
CA VAL A 73 15.76 -21.48 -4.65
C VAL A 73 16.42 -20.11 -4.50
N ALA A 74 17.70 -20.03 -4.84
CA ALA A 74 18.44 -18.76 -4.84
C ALA A 74 18.19 -17.99 -6.14
N VAL A 75 17.72 -16.74 -6.02
CA VAL A 75 17.43 -15.84 -7.16
C VAL A 75 18.42 -14.69 -7.28
N GLU A 76 19.13 -14.36 -6.20
CA GLU A 76 20.10 -13.28 -6.16
C GLU A 76 21.21 -13.48 -7.21
N GLY A 77 21.48 -12.42 -7.98
CA GLY A 77 22.50 -12.41 -9.03
C GLY A 77 22.20 -13.34 -10.22
N LYS A 78 20.98 -13.86 -10.35
CA LYS A 78 20.58 -14.72 -11.47
C LYS A 78 19.85 -13.93 -12.55
N VAL A 79 20.07 -14.35 -13.80
CA VAL A 79 19.20 -13.93 -14.91
C VAL A 79 17.87 -14.66 -14.76
N SER A 80 16.79 -13.90 -14.59
CA SER A 80 15.44 -14.41 -14.37
C SER A 80 14.47 -13.87 -15.44
N ALA A 81 13.46 -14.67 -15.78
CA ALA A 81 12.38 -14.26 -16.68
C ALA A 81 11.03 -14.36 -15.96
N ASP A 82 10.30 -13.24 -15.85
CA ASP A 82 8.95 -13.18 -15.28
C ASP A 82 7.89 -13.31 -16.39
N LEU A 83 7.36 -14.52 -16.55
CA LEU A 83 6.35 -14.83 -17.57
C LEU A 83 4.96 -14.46 -17.05
N GLY A 84 4.38 -13.39 -17.61
CA GLY A 84 3.09 -12.86 -17.19
C GLY A 84 3.20 -11.76 -16.13
N ALA A 85 4.27 -10.96 -16.17
CA ALA A 85 4.64 -9.97 -15.15
C ALA A 85 3.52 -9.01 -14.70
N SER A 86 2.53 -8.70 -15.55
CA SER A 86 1.40 -7.80 -15.23
C SER A 86 1.89 -6.47 -14.61
N THR A 87 1.45 -6.11 -13.40
CA THR A 87 1.93 -4.90 -12.69
C THR A 87 3.37 -4.99 -12.17
N GLY A 88 4.03 -6.15 -12.31
CA GLY A 88 5.45 -6.33 -12.01
C GLY A 88 5.76 -6.85 -10.60
N GLY A 89 4.78 -7.41 -9.89
CA GLY A 89 4.98 -7.85 -8.50
C GLY A 89 6.05 -8.97 -8.35
N PHE A 90 6.12 -9.91 -9.29
CA PHE A 90 7.16 -10.96 -9.30
C PHE A 90 8.51 -10.37 -9.70
N THR A 91 8.58 -9.59 -10.78
CA THR A 91 9.79 -8.83 -11.17
C THR A 91 10.37 -8.03 -10.01
N GLN A 92 9.57 -7.29 -9.26
CA GLN A 92 10.07 -6.52 -8.10
C GLN A 92 10.68 -7.45 -7.04
N VAL A 93 10.02 -8.56 -6.72
CA VAL A 93 10.57 -9.56 -5.78
C VAL A 93 11.92 -10.10 -6.26
N LEU A 94 12.05 -10.43 -7.55
CA LEU A 94 13.30 -10.94 -8.13
C LEU A 94 14.43 -9.91 -8.15
N LEU A 95 14.12 -8.60 -8.18
CA LEU A 95 15.11 -7.52 -8.14
C LEU A 95 15.55 -7.16 -6.72
N GLU A 96 14.68 -7.32 -5.72
CA GLU A 96 14.93 -6.93 -4.33
C GLU A 96 15.51 -8.04 -3.43
N ARG A 97 15.46 -9.30 -3.88
CA ARG A 97 15.92 -10.50 -3.16
C ARG A 97 17.28 -10.96 -3.64
#